data_AF-A0A3M1K2Q4-F1
#
_entry.id   AF-A0A3M1K2Q4-F1
#
_cell.length_a   1.000
_cell.length_b   1.000
_cell.length_c   1.000
_cell.angle_alpha   90.00
_cell.angle_beta   90.00
_cell.angle_gamma   90.00
#
_symmetry.space_group_name_H-M   'P 1'
#
loop_
_entity.id
_entity.type
_entity.pdbx_description
1 polymer ?
#
loop_
_entity_poly.entity_id
_entity_poly.type
_entity_poly.pdbx_seq_one_letter_code
_entity_poly.pdbx_strand_id
1 'polypeptide(L)' 'MNTIAFIGLGHMGLPMARNLIKAGYALRVFDLNRTPVTQLADEGAHAADSALAAAEGADAVITMLPASAHSEVV' A
#
# COMPACT_ATOMS: atom_id res chain seq x y z
N MET A 1 -0.42 15.73 -8.81
CA MET A 1 -0.25 14.27 -8.77
C MET A 1 -0.85 13.82 -7.44
N ASN A 2 -1.87 12.96 -7.43
CA ASN A 2 -2.49 12.57 -6.16
C ASN A 2 -1.70 11.42 -5.54
N THR A 3 -1.47 11.51 -4.23
CA THR A 3 -0.77 10.49 -3.43
C THR A 3 -1.79 9.55 -2.79
N ILE A 4 -1.63 8.25 -3.04
CA ILE A 4 -2.47 7.20 -2.46
C ILE A 4 -1.62 6.36 -1.52
N ALA A 5 -2.13 6.11 -0.31
CA ALA A 5 -1.59 5.09 0.58
C ALA A 5 -2.32 3.76 0.35
N PHE A 6 -1.59 2.67 0.19
CA PHE A 6 -2.14 1.32 0.08
C PHE A 6 -1.58 0.43 1.19
N ILE A 7 -2.45 -0.02 2.08
CA ILE A 7 -2.11 -0.82 3.25
C ILE A 7 -2.70 -2.22 3.08
N GLY A 8 -1.85 -3.24 3.04
CA GLY A 8 -2.23 -4.61 2.75
C GLY A 8 -2.03 -4.95 1.28
N LEU A 9 -1.01 -5.77 1.00
CA LEU A 9 -0.53 -6.13 -0.32
C LEU A 9 -0.60 -7.66 -0.53
N GLY A 10 -1.61 -8.28 0.05
CA GLY A 10 -1.92 -9.68 -0.19
C GLY A 10 -2.37 -9.95 -1.63
N HIS A 11 -2.94 -11.14 -1.87
CA HIS A 11 -3.31 -11.60 -3.21
C HIS A 11 -4.19 -10.61 -4.00
N MET A 12 -5.10 -9.90 -3.31
CA MET A 12 -5.92 -8.85 -3.92
C MET A 12 -5.22 -7.49 -3.96
N GLY A 13 -4.52 -7.11 -2.88
CA GLY A 13 -3.92 -5.78 -2.75
C GLY A 13 -2.79 -5.51 -3.73
N LEU A 14 -1.88 -6.49 -3.91
CA LEU A 14 -0.72 -6.36 -4.79
C LEU A 14 -1.07 -5.97 -6.25
N PRO A 15 -1.94 -6.70 -6.97
CA PRO A 15 -2.30 -6.33 -8.34
C PRO A 15 -3.06 -4.99 -8.42
N MET A 16 -3.85 -4.64 -7.40
CA MET A 16 -4.54 -3.34 -7.35
C MET A 16 -3.56 -2.18 -7.18
N ALA A 17 -2.62 -2.31 -6.23
CA ALA A 17 -1.55 -1.35 -6.02
C ALA A 17 -0.70 -1.15 -7.29
N ARG A 18 -0.31 -2.24 -7.95
CA ARG A 18 0.40 -2.18 -9.24
C ARG A 18 -0.38 -1.40 -10.32
N ASN A 19 -1.71 -1.56 -10.37
CA ASN A 19 -2.53 -0.81 -11.33
C ASN A 19 -2.54 0.69 -11.03
N LEU A 20 -2.49 1.10 -9.76
CA LEU A 20 -2.40 2.52 -9.39
C LEU A 20 -1.06 3.13 -9.82
N ILE A 21 0.05 2.38 -9.69
CA ILE A 21 1.36 2.80 -10.21
C ILE A 21 1.29 2.99 -11.73
N LYS A 22 0.75 2.00 -12.46
CA LYS A 22 0.59 2.06 -13.92
C LYS A 22 -0.31 3.20 -14.38
N ALA A 23 -1.30 3.58 -13.57
CA ALA A 23 -2.18 4.71 -13.84
C ALA A 23 -1.53 6.08 -13.53
N GLY A 24 -0.29 6.11 -13.00
CA GLY A 24 0.48 7.32 -12.76
C GLY A 24 0.23 7.97 -11.39
N TYR A 25 -0.39 7.27 -10.44
CA TYR A 25 -0.53 7.77 -9.07
C TYR A 25 0.80 7.66 -8.30
N ALA A 26 1.07 8.64 -7.44
CA ALA A 26 2.15 8.51 -6.47
C ALA A 26 1.69 7.54 -5.37
N LEU A 27 2.25 6.34 -5.33
CA LEU A 27 1.79 5.30 -4.42
C LEU A 27 2.76 5.11 -3.25
N ARG A 28 2.22 5.16 -2.02
CA ARG A 28 2.93 4.76 -0.79
C ARG A 28 2.32 3.46 -0.31
N VAL A 29 3.15 2.48 0.02
CA VAL A 29 2.67 1.13 0.31
C VAL A 29 3.21 0.59 1.61
N PHE A 30 2.39 -0.18 2.32
CA PHE A 30 2.78 -0.87 3.54
C PHE A 30 2.09 -2.23 3.63
N ASP A 31 2.84 -3.23 4.09
CA ASP A 31 2.35 -4.55 4.50
C ASP A 31 3.30 -5.12 5.57
N LEU A 32 2.78 -5.99 6.43
CA LEU A 32 3.58 -6.71 7.43
C LEU A 32 4.56 -7.68 6.76
N ASN A 33 4.17 -8.28 5.64
CA ASN A 33 5.05 -9.01 4.75
C ASN A 33 5.80 -8.01 3.84
N ARG A 34 7.12 -7.92 4.02
CA ARG A 34 7.96 -6.99 3.25
C ARG A 34 8.18 -7.41 1.79
N THR A 35 7.95 -8.67 1.42
CA THR A 35 8.15 -9.14 0.04
C THR A 35 7.34 -8.36 -1.00
N PRO A 36 6.00 -8.23 -0.88
CA PRO A 36 5.22 -7.43 -1.83
C PRO A 36 5.53 -5.93 -1.76
N VAL A 37 5.99 -5.42 -0.61
CA VAL A 37 6.43 -4.01 -0.46
C VAL A 37 7.65 -3.76 -1.35
N THR A 38 8.68 -4.61 -1.27
CA THR A 38 9.88 -4.51 -2.10
C THR A 38 9.53 -4.63 -3.58
N GLN A 39 8.67 -5.59 -3.94
CA GLN A 39 8.23 -5.76 -5.33
C GLN A 39 7.60 -4.50 -5.92
N LEU A 40 6.71 -3.82 -5.17
CA LEU A 40 6.10 -2.58 -5.64
C LEU A 40 7.07 -1.40 -5.60
N ALA A 41 8.03 -1.40 -4.69
CA ALA A 41 9.08 -0.38 -4.66
C ALA A 41 9.95 -0.43 -5.92
N ASP A 42 10.33 -1.63 -6.37
CA ASP A 42 11.04 -1.85 -7.63
C ASP A 42 10.20 -1.39 -8.85
N GLU A 43 8.88 -1.35 -8.71
CA GLU A 43 7.93 -0.88 -9.73
C GLU A 43 7.64 0.64 -9.63
N GLY A 44 8.18 1.34 -8.62
CA GLY A 44 8.06 2.79 -8.47
C GLY A 44 7.15 3.28 -7.32
N ALA A 45 6.67 2.38 -6.45
CA ALA A 45 6.03 2.79 -5.20
C ALA A 45 7.05 3.25 -4.15
N HIS A 46 6.59 4.05 -3.20
CA HIS A 46 7.34 4.37 -2.00
C HIS A 46 7.03 3.35 -0.90
N ALA A 47 8.04 2.60 -0.46
CA ALA A 47 7.93 1.67 0.65
C ALA A 47 7.90 2.43 1.99
N ALA A 48 6.77 2.40 2.68
CA ALA A 48 6.64 2.98 4.01
C ALA A 48 7.05 1.98 5.11
N ASP A 49 7.51 2.49 6.25
CA ASP A 49 7.93 1.66 7.39
C ASP A 49 6.78 1.33 8.35
N SER A 50 5.66 2.03 8.22
CA SER A 50 4.43 1.77 8.96
C SER A 50 3.21 2.23 8.15
N ALA A 51 2.02 1.77 8.54
CA ALA A 51 0.78 2.22 7.92
C ALA A 51 0.55 3.73 8.14
N LEU A 52 0.89 4.23 9.32
CA LEU A 52 0.87 5.65 9.64
C LEU A 52 1.77 6.44 8.67
N ALA A 53 3.02 6.02 8.50
CA ALA A 53 3.95 6.68 7.58
C ALA A 53 3.47 6.62 6.12
N ALA A 54 2.75 5.56 5.72
CA ALA A 54 2.12 5.50 4.40
C ALA A 54 0.98 6.52 4.25
N ALA A 55 0.15 6.66 5.28
CA ALA A 55 -1.05 7.50 5.28
C ALA A 55 -0.77 9.00 5.47
N GLU A 56 0.33 9.37 6.13
CA GLU A 56 0.69 10.76 6.41
C GLU A 56 0.74 11.62 5.14
N GLY A 57 -0.22 12.54 4.99
CA GLY A 57 -0.29 13.44 3.83
C GLY A 57 -0.74 12.78 2.52
N ALA A 58 -1.27 11.55 2.57
CA ALA A 58 -1.93 10.94 1.41
C ALA A 58 -3.32 11.58 1.19
N ASP A 59 -3.71 11.75 -0.07
CA ASP A 59 -5.03 12.25 -0.45
C ASP A 59 -6.13 11.19 -0.22
N ALA A 60 -5.74 9.91 -0.28
CA ALA A 60 -6.61 8.77 -0.04
C ALA A 60 -5.83 7.60 0.56
N VAL A 61 -6.52 6.81 1.38
CA VAL A 61 -5.99 5.57 1.99
C VAL A 61 -6.87 4.40 1.58
N ILE A 62 -6.25 3.36 1.04
CA ILE A 62 -6.89 2.09 0.69
C ILE A 62 -6.34 1.03 1.63
N THR A 63 -7.22 0.31 2.32
CA THR A 63 -6.87 -0.84 3.14
C THR A 63 -7.42 -2.11 2.49
N MET A 64 -6.61 -3.17 2.47
CA MET A 64 -6.97 -4.46 1.92
C MET A 64 -6.41 -5.57 2.80
N LEU A 65 -7.15 -5.90 3.85
CA LEU A 65 -6.71 -6.78 4.94
C LEU A 65 -7.59 -8.04 5.02
N PRO A 66 -7.09 -9.14 5.60
CA PRO A 66 -7.89 -10.34 5.83
C PRO A 66 -9.13 -10.06 6.69
N ALA A 67 -10.24 -10.73 6.38
CA ALA A 67 -11.51 -10.60 7.09
C ALA A 67 -11.52 -11.38 8.43
N SER A 68 -10.66 -11.03 9.38
CA SER A 68 -10.82 -11.35 10.82
C SER A 68 -9.64 -10.86 11.68
N ALA A 69 -9.95 -10.26 12.84
CA ALA A 69 -9.13 -9.86 14.00
C ALA A 69 -7.91 -8.92 13.80
N HIS A 70 -7.28 -8.85 12.61
CA HIS A 70 -6.11 -7.98 12.38
C HIS A 70 -6.46 -6.56 11.90
N SER A 71 -7.73 -6.25 11.65
CA SER A 71 -8.14 -4.92 11.19
C SER A 71 -8.08 -3.84 12.27
N GLU A 72 -7.90 -4.20 13.54
CA GLU A 72 -7.86 -3.24 14.66
C GLU A 72 -6.45 -2.74 14.97
N VAL A 73 -5.40 -3.32 14.37
CA VAL A 73 -4.00 -2.97 14.66
C VAL A 73 -3.21 -2.83 13.36
N VAL A 74 -3.51 -1.79 12.58
CA VAL A 74 -2.71 -1.37 11.42
C VAL A 74 -2.51 0.13 11.44
#